data_AF-A0A087CSC3-F1
#
_entry.id   AF-A0A087CSC3-F1
#
_cell.length_a   1.000
_cell.length_b   1.000
_cell.length_c   1.000
_cell.angle_alpha   90.00
_cell.angle_beta   90.00
_cell.angle_gamma   90.00
#
_symmetry.space_group_name_H-M   'P 1'
#
loop_
_entity.id
_entity.type
_entity.pdbx_description
1 polymer ?
#
loop_
_entity_poly.entity_id
_entity_poly.type
_entity_poly.pdbx_seq_one_letter_code
_entity_poly.pdbx_strand_id
1 'polypeptide(L)'
;MTQAKQSNSNTRKPSRGDKPSNGKSAGAQGKKARSRKPASTRSHNRGVRNPLQWWKHAGPWHKVKAVFVTTVVIVCAMALALVTVRFAEWRIDVKEAETRQLQLTQEYDFDPGDIISDGQFFNGNAMSESEVQSFLDEQGAACSGAECLKSKTFDTTDEPADEYCDAYKGAKGETAATIITKSAKACGISQKVLLTVLQKEQHLVTATTITDFQYKAAMGLSCPDDANCDPQYAGFFKQVFGSAKRYQYYTAHEDRYGYHANALNYVQYHPNASCGGTNVYIRNKATALLYIYTPYQPNEAALSAGVGEGDSCSSYGNRNFSIIYESWFGSPRS
;
A
#
# COMPACT_ATOMS: atom_id res chain seq x y z
N MET A 1 -46.37 6.15 15.92
CA MET A 1 -46.58 5.61 17.27
C MET A 1 -45.28 4.97 17.72
N THR A 2 -44.56 5.30 18.79
CA THR A 2 -44.66 6.30 19.86
C THR A 2 -43.31 6.30 20.61
N GLN A 3 -42.69 7.48 20.79
CA GLN A 3 -41.78 7.96 21.88
C GLN A 3 -40.47 7.19 22.21
N ALA A 4 -39.26 7.78 22.28
CA ALA A 4 -38.72 9.01 22.89
C ALA A 4 -38.71 9.05 24.43
N LYS A 5 -37.50 9.13 25.04
CA LYS A 5 -37.28 9.71 26.38
C LYS A 5 -35.85 10.28 26.56
N GLN A 6 -35.78 11.61 26.59
CA GLN A 6 -34.82 12.47 27.32
C GLN A 6 -35.07 12.30 28.85
N SER A 7 -34.34 12.80 29.86
CA SER A 7 -33.25 13.78 30.09
C SER A 7 -32.84 13.62 31.58
N ASN A 8 -31.62 13.99 32.00
CA ASN A 8 -31.46 14.99 33.08
C ASN A 8 -30.03 15.52 33.27
N SER A 9 -29.97 16.85 33.30
CA SER A 9 -28.85 17.70 33.69
C SER A 9 -28.88 17.99 35.19
N ASN A 10 -27.73 18.31 35.80
CA ASN A 10 -27.72 19.24 36.93
C ASN A 10 -26.35 19.91 37.13
N THR A 11 -26.38 21.23 37.07
CA THR A 11 -25.32 22.20 37.37
C THR A 11 -25.54 22.77 38.77
N ARG A 12 -24.48 23.02 39.56
CA ARG A 12 -24.50 24.06 40.62
C ARG A 12 -23.10 24.61 40.93
N LYS A 13 -23.08 25.94 41.15
CA LYS A 13 -21.96 26.90 41.28
C LYS A 13 -21.59 27.15 42.78
N PRO A 14 -20.57 27.99 43.09
CA PRO A 14 -19.73 27.90 44.29
C PRO A 14 -20.11 28.85 45.45
N SER A 15 -19.45 28.68 46.60
CA SER A 15 -19.57 29.55 47.78
C SER A 15 -18.23 30.19 48.18
N ARG A 16 -18.27 31.50 48.49
CA ARG A 16 -17.25 32.34 49.14
C ARG A 16 -17.56 32.46 50.63
N GLY A 17 -16.54 32.65 51.47
CA GLY A 17 -16.69 33.08 52.87
C GLY A 17 -15.40 33.71 53.42
N ASP A 18 -15.55 34.93 53.96
CA ASP A 18 -14.55 35.88 54.44
C ASP A 18 -14.14 35.70 55.94
N LYS A 19 -12.85 35.98 56.27
CA LYS A 19 -12.20 36.77 57.39
C LYS A 19 -12.78 36.75 58.85
N PRO A 20 -12.19 37.43 59.92
CA PRO A 20 -11.00 38.31 60.07
C PRO A 20 -10.12 38.19 61.37
N SER A 21 -8.96 38.89 61.35
CA SER A 21 -8.31 39.81 62.35
C SER A 21 -7.90 39.44 63.80
N ASN A 22 -6.63 39.74 64.15
CA ASN A 22 -6.09 40.65 65.20
C ASN A 22 -4.71 40.12 65.71
N GLY A 23 -3.69 40.91 66.09
CA GLY A 23 -3.59 42.33 66.40
C GLY A 23 -2.13 42.79 66.59
N LYS A 24 -2.00 44.06 67.00
CA LYS A 24 -0.85 44.98 67.00
C LYS A 24 0.20 44.70 68.12
N SER A 25 1.45 45.15 67.94
CA SER A 25 2.01 46.27 68.72
C SER A 25 3.47 46.62 68.37
N ALA A 26 3.77 47.90 68.61
CA ALA A 26 4.97 48.64 68.25
C ALA A 26 6.17 48.42 69.20
N GLY A 27 7.37 48.72 68.71
CA GLY A 27 8.58 48.88 69.51
C GLY A 27 9.71 49.48 68.67
N ALA A 28 9.85 50.80 68.71
CA ALA A 28 10.98 51.52 68.14
C ALA A 28 12.17 51.47 69.10
N GLN A 29 13.38 51.16 68.61
CA GLN A 29 14.65 51.75 69.10
C GLN A 29 15.84 51.38 68.20
N GLY A 30 16.39 52.39 67.52
CA GLY A 30 17.81 52.72 67.43
C GLY A 30 18.87 51.64 67.13
N LYS A 31 19.49 51.82 65.94
CA LYS A 31 20.93 52.07 65.70
C LYS A 31 21.68 51.07 64.81
N LYS A 32 22.48 51.72 63.95
CA LYS A 32 23.68 51.30 63.21
C LYS A 32 23.50 50.68 61.82
N ALA A 33 23.67 51.59 60.86
CA ALA A 33 23.97 51.36 59.46
C ALA A 33 25.08 50.33 59.24
N ARG A 34 24.83 49.41 58.31
CA ARG A 34 25.88 48.66 57.60
C ARG A 34 25.52 48.72 56.11
N SER A 35 26.37 49.39 55.34
CA SER A 35 26.23 49.59 53.90
C SER A 35 26.13 48.24 53.16
N ARG A 36 24.98 47.95 52.55
CA ARG A 36 24.87 46.93 51.50
C ARG A 36 25.01 47.63 50.14
N LYS A 37 26.08 47.31 49.42
CA LYS A 37 26.25 47.68 48.00
C LYS A 37 25.11 47.05 47.19
N PRO A 38 24.53 47.75 46.19
CA PRO A 38 23.51 47.14 45.35
C PRO A 38 24.16 46.11 44.42
N ALA A 39 23.53 44.93 44.33
CA ALA A 39 23.89 43.91 43.36
C ALA A 39 23.53 44.43 41.96
N SER A 40 24.55 44.69 41.14
CA SER A 40 24.36 44.99 39.72
C SER A 40 23.97 43.71 38.99
N THR A 41 22.75 43.66 38.46
CA THR A 41 22.35 42.72 37.41
C THR A 41 23.19 42.99 36.16
N ARG A 42 24.27 42.20 35.99
CA ARG A 42 25.06 42.19 34.75
C ARG A 42 24.27 41.42 33.68
N SER A 43 23.60 42.15 32.81
CA SER A 43 23.22 41.66 31.49
C SER A 43 24.50 41.23 30.76
N HIS A 44 24.70 39.94 30.58
CA HIS A 44 25.73 39.42 29.67
C HIS A 44 25.26 39.61 28.23
N ASN A 45 25.32 40.84 27.75
CA ASN A 45 25.25 41.12 26.34
C ASN A 45 26.55 40.61 25.71
N ARG A 46 26.54 39.36 25.20
CA ARG A 46 27.66 38.83 24.41
C ARG A 46 27.71 39.64 23.12
N GLY A 47 28.47 40.73 23.14
CA GLY A 47 28.69 41.56 21.96
C GLY A 47 29.15 40.67 20.80
N VAL A 48 28.48 40.81 19.65
CA VAL A 48 28.89 40.18 18.40
C VAL A 48 30.31 40.65 18.12
N ARG A 49 31.30 39.77 18.35
CA ARG A 49 32.70 40.07 18.05
C ARG A 49 32.82 40.27 16.55
N ASN A 50 33.33 41.42 16.13
CA ASN A 50 33.52 41.72 14.72
C ASN A 50 34.47 40.66 14.10
N PRO A 51 33.98 39.82 13.16
CA PRO A 51 34.76 38.69 12.62
C PRO A 51 36.06 39.15 11.96
N LEU A 52 36.09 40.37 11.41
CA LEU A 52 37.27 41.01 10.85
C LEU A 52 38.35 41.32 11.90
N GLN A 53 37.95 41.73 13.11
CA GLN A 53 38.91 41.98 14.20
C GLN A 53 39.44 40.67 14.79
N TRP A 54 38.60 39.64 14.91
CA TRP A 54 39.04 38.30 15.34
C TRP A 54 40.06 37.70 14.36
N TRP A 55 39.82 37.84 13.06
CA TRP A 55 40.71 37.34 12.01
C TRP A 55 42.11 37.97 12.05
N LYS A 56 42.21 39.27 12.38
CA LYS A 56 43.50 39.97 12.49
C LYS A 56 44.38 39.44 13.63
N HIS A 57 43.79 38.94 14.71
CA HIS A 57 44.51 38.46 15.89
C HIS A 57 44.54 36.93 16.05
N ALA A 58 43.85 36.18 15.17
CA ALA A 58 43.82 34.72 15.21
C ALA A 58 45.13 34.11 14.67
N GLY A 59 45.65 33.11 15.39
CA GLY A 59 46.80 32.30 14.94
C GLY A 59 46.48 31.46 13.70
N PRO A 60 47.50 30.99 12.95
CA PRO A 60 47.33 30.30 11.67
C PRO A 60 46.37 29.10 11.73
N TRP A 61 46.50 28.28 12.78
CA TRP A 61 45.66 27.11 13.02
C TRP A 61 44.18 27.45 13.22
N HIS A 62 43.87 28.56 13.91
CA HIS A 62 42.50 29.00 14.13
C HIS A 62 41.87 29.55 12.85
N LYS A 63 42.66 30.20 11.98
CA LYS A 63 42.21 30.64 10.65
C LYS A 63 41.90 29.45 9.75
N VAL A 64 42.78 28.46 9.68
CA VAL A 64 42.55 27.22 8.91
C VAL A 64 41.30 26.48 9.40
N LYS A 65 41.14 26.34 10.72
CA LYS A 65 39.92 25.76 11.31
C LYS A 65 38.67 26.55 10.96
N ALA A 66 38.70 27.88 11.01
CA ALA A 66 37.56 28.72 10.64
C ALA A 66 37.20 28.58 9.16
N VAL A 67 38.19 28.61 8.24
CA VAL A 67 37.94 28.34 6.81
C VAL A 67 37.30 26.98 6.63
N PHE A 68 37.89 25.92 7.21
CA PHE A 68 37.37 24.57 7.10
C PHE A 68 35.93 24.47 7.62
N VAL A 69 35.64 25.01 8.80
CA VAL A 69 34.28 25.02 9.37
C VAL A 69 33.32 25.79 8.46
N THR A 70 33.70 26.96 7.95
CA THR A 70 32.83 27.73 7.04
C THR A 70 32.57 26.99 5.73
N THR A 71 33.58 26.33 5.16
CA THR A 71 33.43 25.52 3.94
C THR A 71 32.49 24.35 4.19
N VAL A 72 32.66 23.61 5.30
CA VAL A 72 31.76 22.51 5.67
C VAL A 72 30.34 23.01 5.85
N VAL A 73 30.12 24.14 6.54
CA VAL A 73 28.79 24.73 6.72
C VAL A 73 28.13 25.10 5.38
N ILE A 74 28.88 25.69 4.45
CA ILE A 74 28.38 26.03 3.11
C ILE A 74 28.00 24.77 2.34
N VAL A 75 28.85 23.74 2.35
CA VAL A 75 28.55 22.45 1.69
C VAL A 75 27.31 21.79 2.29
N CYS A 76 27.19 21.76 3.61
CA CYS A 76 25.98 21.23 4.27
C CYS A 76 24.73 22.06 3.93
N ALA A 77 24.83 23.39 3.88
CA ALA A 77 23.70 24.25 3.51
C ALA A 77 23.25 24.03 2.06
N MET A 78 24.18 23.89 1.12
CA MET A 78 23.88 23.56 -0.28
C MET A 78 23.26 22.17 -0.40
N ALA A 79 23.81 21.16 0.29
CA ALA A 79 23.26 19.81 0.28
C ALA A 79 21.83 19.78 0.83
N LEU A 80 21.57 20.48 1.94
CA LEU A 80 20.23 20.63 2.49
C LEU A 80 19.29 21.33 1.50
N ALA A 81 19.72 22.43 0.87
CA ALA A 81 18.93 23.13 -0.12
C ALA A 81 18.55 22.21 -1.30
N LEU A 82 19.50 21.44 -1.83
CA LEU A 82 19.25 20.46 -2.88
C LEU A 82 18.23 19.39 -2.44
N VAL A 83 18.39 18.82 -1.25
CA VAL A 83 17.43 17.83 -0.70
C VAL A 83 16.03 18.44 -0.57
N THR A 84 15.91 19.68 -0.07
CA THR A 84 14.60 20.34 0.07
C THR A 84 13.94 20.63 -1.28
N VAL A 85 14.71 21.06 -2.29
CA VAL A 85 14.18 21.29 -3.65
C VAL A 85 13.70 19.98 -4.27
N ARG A 86 14.52 18.92 -4.19
CA ARG A 86 14.13 17.58 -4.68
C ARG A 86 12.89 17.03 -3.98
N PHE A 87 12.79 17.21 -2.68
CA PHE A 87 11.61 16.81 -1.93
C PHE A 87 10.36 17.61 -2.36
N ALA A 88 10.50 18.92 -2.59
CA ALA A 88 9.40 19.74 -3.07
C ALA A 88 8.94 19.34 -4.48
N GLU A 89 9.88 19.09 -5.40
CA GLU A 89 9.59 18.55 -6.74
C GLU A 89 8.82 17.23 -6.65
N TRP A 90 9.33 16.27 -5.88
CA TRP A 90 8.66 14.98 -5.67
C TRP A 90 7.24 15.14 -5.11
N ARG A 91 7.01 16.06 -4.16
CA ARG A 91 5.67 16.31 -3.62
C ARG A 91 4.69 16.88 -4.65
N ILE A 92 5.19 17.66 -5.60
CA ILE A 92 4.39 18.20 -6.71
C ILE A 92 3.99 17.05 -7.64
N ASP A 93 4.96 16.23 -8.04
CA ASP A 93 4.72 15.09 -8.93
C ASP A 93 3.74 14.07 -8.32
N VAL A 94 3.86 13.79 -7.00
CA VAL A 94 2.91 12.94 -6.27
C VAL A 94 1.52 13.53 -6.33
N LYS A 95 1.38 14.83 -6.06
CA LYS A 95 0.06 15.47 -6.07
C LYS A 95 -0.57 15.48 -7.47
N GLU A 96 0.22 15.65 -8.52
CA GLU A 96 -0.26 15.57 -9.90
C GLU A 96 -0.75 14.15 -10.23
N ALA A 97 0.04 13.12 -9.90
CA ALA A 97 -0.33 11.72 -10.08
C ALA A 97 -1.61 11.37 -9.33
N GLU A 98 -1.71 11.74 -8.05
CA GLU A 98 -2.90 11.49 -7.23
C GLU A 98 -4.14 12.23 -7.76
N THR A 99 -3.98 13.44 -8.29
CA THR A 99 -5.10 14.20 -8.89
C THR A 99 -5.62 13.48 -10.14
N ARG A 100 -4.72 13.01 -11.00
CA ARG A 100 -5.06 12.23 -12.20
C ARG A 100 -5.74 10.92 -11.83
N GLN A 101 -5.19 10.20 -10.85
CA GLN A 101 -5.77 8.96 -10.31
C GLN A 101 -7.18 9.18 -9.76
N LEU A 102 -7.41 10.26 -9.01
CA LEU A 102 -8.73 10.61 -8.50
C LEU A 102 -9.72 10.89 -9.64
N GLN A 103 -9.30 11.58 -10.70
CA GLN A 103 -10.14 11.80 -11.87
C GLN A 103 -10.55 10.48 -12.52
N LEU A 104 -9.59 9.57 -12.75
CA LEU A 104 -9.89 8.25 -13.31
C LEU A 104 -10.83 7.43 -12.42
N THR A 105 -10.69 7.56 -11.09
CA THR A 105 -11.60 6.90 -10.14
C THR A 105 -13.00 7.48 -10.22
N GLN A 106 -13.13 8.80 -10.35
CA GLN A 106 -14.45 9.45 -10.43
C GLN A 106 -15.16 9.17 -11.76
N GLU A 107 -14.42 9.04 -12.84
CA GLU A 107 -14.97 8.88 -14.18
C GLU A 107 -15.17 7.40 -14.57
N TYR A 108 -14.25 6.53 -14.17
CA TYR A 108 -14.20 5.13 -14.61
C TYR A 108 -14.19 4.10 -13.47
N ASP A 109 -14.28 4.56 -12.20
CA ASP A 109 -14.15 3.72 -11.00
C ASP A 109 -12.85 2.91 -10.92
N PHE A 110 -11.79 3.44 -11.53
CA PHE A 110 -10.46 2.82 -11.57
C PHE A 110 -9.38 3.76 -11.04
N ASP A 111 -8.74 3.39 -9.92
CA ASP A 111 -7.54 4.04 -9.41
C ASP A 111 -6.29 3.22 -9.78
N PRO A 112 -5.42 3.67 -10.70
CA PRO A 112 -4.19 2.93 -11.01
C PRO A 112 -3.23 2.84 -9.82
N GLY A 113 -3.29 3.75 -8.84
CA GLY A 113 -2.46 3.67 -7.63
C GLY A 113 -3.06 2.89 -6.48
N ASP A 114 -4.32 2.45 -6.60
CA ASP A 114 -5.05 1.68 -5.58
C ASP A 114 -6.05 0.72 -6.27
N ILE A 115 -5.53 -0.20 -7.09
CA ILE A 115 -6.37 -1.14 -7.84
C ILE A 115 -7.15 -2.04 -6.88
N ILE A 116 -6.49 -2.48 -5.80
CA ILE A 116 -7.05 -3.26 -4.71
C ILE A 116 -6.30 -2.94 -3.41
N SER A 117 -7.00 -2.93 -2.28
CA SER A 117 -6.39 -2.67 -0.98
C SER A 117 -5.59 -3.88 -0.49
N ASP A 118 -4.55 -3.64 0.33
CA ASP A 118 -3.80 -4.72 0.99
C ASP A 118 -4.73 -5.61 1.83
N GLY A 119 -5.76 -5.02 2.45
CA GLY A 119 -6.76 -5.74 3.25
C GLY A 119 -7.59 -6.71 2.41
N GLN A 120 -8.00 -6.34 1.20
CA GLN A 120 -8.73 -7.25 0.31
C GLN A 120 -7.81 -8.31 -0.31
N PHE A 121 -6.56 -7.96 -0.61
CA PHE A 121 -5.63 -8.86 -1.32
C PHE A 121 -5.03 -9.93 -0.41
N PHE A 122 -4.57 -9.55 0.79
CA PHE A 122 -3.87 -10.43 1.73
C PHE A 122 -4.80 -11.05 2.80
N ASN A 123 -6.11 -11.05 2.57
CA ASN A 123 -7.05 -11.72 3.46
C ASN A 123 -7.22 -13.20 3.08
N GLY A 124 -6.30 -14.06 3.56
CA GLY A 124 -6.38 -15.52 3.38
C GLY A 124 -7.62 -16.20 4.00
N ASN A 125 -8.50 -15.45 4.67
CA ASN A 125 -9.78 -15.92 5.22
C ASN A 125 -10.99 -15.16 4.63
N ALA A 126 -10.85 -14.59 3.42
CA ALA A 126 -11.90 -13.81 2.78
C ALA A 126 -13.16 -14.62 2.43
N MET A 127 -13.01 -15.93 2.22
CA MET A 127 -14.12 -16.88 2.00
C MET A 127 -13.78 -18.22 2.65
N SER A 128 -14.80 -18.87 3.21
CA SER A 128 -14.77 -20.28 3.60
C SER A 128 -14.84 -21.20 2.38
N GLU A 129 -14.48 -22.46 2.55
CA GLU A 129 -14.55 -23.45 1.46
C GLU A 129 -15.97 -23.61 0.89
N SER A 130 -16.98 -23.60 1.77
CA SER A 130 -18.39 -23.65 1.34
C SER A 130 -18.81 -22.42 0.54
N GLU A 131 -18.32 -21.22 0.91
CA GLU A 131 -18.61 -20.00 0.15
C GLU A 131 -17.90 -20.02 -1.21
N VAL A 132 -16.67 -20.52 -1.28
CA VAL A 132 -15.97 -20.70 -2.56
C VAL A 132 -16.71 -21.71 -3.44
N GLN A 133 -17.17 -22.84 -2.89
CA GLN A 133 -17.93 -23.82 -3.65
C GLN A 133 -19.25 -23.24 -4.16
N SER A 134 -20.03 -22.57 -3.30
CA SER A 134 -21.28 -21.93 -3.71
C SER A 134 -21.05 -20.88 -4.81
N PHE A 135 -19.98 -20.10 -4.71
CA PHE A 135 -19.59 -19.15 -5.74
C PHE A 135 -19.27 -19.83 -7.08
N LEU A 136 -18.50 -20.93 -7.07
CA LEU A 136 -18.21 -21.70 -8.27
C LEU A 136 -19.46 -22.35 -8.87
N ASP A 137 -20.39 -22.80 -8.03
CA ASP A 137 -21.66 -23.37 -8.47
C ASP A 137 -22.54 -22.33 -9.19
N GLU A 138 -22.59 -21.10 -8.66
CA GLU A 138 -23.33 -19.98 -9.22
C GLU A 138 -22.69 -19.45 -10.51
N GLN A 139 -21.42 -19.04 -10.47
CA GLN A 139 -20.74 -18.45 -11.63
C GLN A 139 -20.52 -19.47 -12.76
N GLY A 140 -20.30 -20.74 -12.40
CA GLY A 140 -20.14 -21.85 -13.32
C GLY A 140 -21.45 -22.55 -13.68
N ALA A 141 -22.62 -21.97 -13.38
CA ALA A 141 -23.93 -22.62 -13.58
C ALA A 141 -24.14 -23.12 -15.02
N ALA A 142 -23.63 -22.39 -16.01
CA ALA A 142 -23.77 -22.71 -17.43
C ALA A 142 -22.89 -23.89 -17.89
N CYS A 143 -21.91 -24.32 -17.10
CA CYS A 143 -21.13 -25.52 -17.35
C CYS A 143 -21.86 -26.77 -16.83
N SER A 144 -21.88 -27.83 -17.63
CA SER A 144 -22.44 -29.13 -17.25
C SER A 144 -21.44 -30.27 -17.42
N GLY A 145 -21.47 -31.24 -16.49
CA GLY A 145 -20.59 -32.41 -16.50
C GLY A 145 -19.47 -32.39 -15.46
N ALA A 146 -18.70 -33.48 -15.43
CA ALA A 146 -17.61 -33.68 -14.46
C ALA A 146 -16.36 -32.82 -14.74
N GLU A 147 -16.24 -32.30 -15.96
CA GLU A 147 -15.11 -31.47 -16.40
C GLU A 147 -15.27 -29.99 -16.02
N CYS A 148 -16.40 -29.59 -15.46
CA CYS A 148 -16.63 -28.22 -15.00
C CYS A 148 -15.82 -27.91 -13.74
N LEU A 149 -15.26 -26.70 -13.61
CA LEU A 149 -14.47 -26.28 -12.44
C LEU A 149 -15.18 -26.55 -11.10
N LYS A 150 -16.49 -26.30 -11.04
CA LYS A 150 -17.33 -26.54 -9.86
C LYS A 150 -17.46 -28.02 -9.46
N SER A 151 -17.28 -28.95 -10.40
CA SER A 151 -17.50 -30.39 -10.23
C SER A 151 -16.22 -31.21 -10.25
N LYS A 152 -15.21 -30.74 -11.00
CA LYS A 152 -13.98 -31.48 -11.26
C LYS A 152 -13.17 -31.63 -9.97
N THR A 153 -12.58 -32.80 -9.81
CA THR A 153 -11.67 -33.08 -8.69
C THR A 153 -10.24 -33.27 -9.19
N PHE A 154 -9.29 -33.02 -8.31
CA PHE A 154 -7.87 -33.07 -8.59
C PHE A 154 -7.15 -33.80 -7.48
N ASP A 155 -6.15 -34.59 -7.86
CA ASP A 155 -5.21 -35.13 -6.92
C ASP A 155 -4.13 -34.09 -6.61
N THR A 156 -3.94 -33.78 -5.34
CA THR A 156 -2.92 -32.84 -4.87
C THR A 156 -1.83 -33.58 -4.11
N THR A 157 -0.72 -32.88 -3.87
CA THR A 157 0.42 -33.38 -3.10
C THR A 157 0.67 -32.49 -1.90
N ASP A 158 1.35 -33.03 -0.89
CA ASP A 158 1.82 -32.22 0.22
C ASP A 158 2.83 -31.18 -0.27
N GLU A 159 2.69 -29.93 0.18
CA GLU A 159 3.70 -28.89 0.06
C GLU A 159 4.20 -28.54 1.47
N PRO A 160 5.50 -28.62 1.74
CA PRO A 160 6.04 -28.26 3.04
C PRO A 160 5.89 -26.75 3.29
N ALA A 161 5.77 -26.38 4.56
CA ALA A 161 5.86 -24.98 4.97
C ALA A 161 7.24 -24.40 4.61
N ASP A 162 7.27 -23.14 4.23
CA ASP A 162 8.51 -22.38 4.06
C ASP A 162 8.34 -20.92 4.52
N GLU A 163 9.24 -20.03 4.10
CA GLU A 163 9.21 -18.62 4.47
C GLU A 163 8.04 -17.83 3.84
N TYR A 164 7.33 -18.39 2.86
CA TYR A 164 6.23 -17.72 2.15
C TYR A 164 4.86 -18.25 2.52
N CYS A 165 4.74 -19.58 2.70
CA CYS A 165 3.45 -20.22 2.97
C CYS A 165 3.58 -21.29 4.06
N ASP A 166 2.50 -21.47 4.81
CA ASP A 166 2.29 -22.65 5.66
C ASP A 166 2.18 -23.93 4.81
N ALA A 167 2.29 -25.07 5.47
CA ALA A 167 2.21 -26.36 4.80
C ALA A 167 0.81 -26.59 4.19
N TYR A 168 0.79 -27.10 2.95
CA TYR A 168 -0.39 -27.62 2.31
C TYR A 168 -0.42 -29.13 2.46
N LYS A 169 -1.46 -29.70 3.08
CA LYS A 169 -1.63 -31.15 3.16
C LYS A 169 -2.43 -31.66 1.95
N GLY A 170 -1.81 -32.39 1.04
CA GLY A 170 -2.45 -32.94 -0.15
C GLY A 170 -3.47 -34.04 0.15
N ALA A 171 -4.38 -34.26 -0.80
CA ALA A 171 -5.34 -35.36 -0.78
C ALA A 171 -5.75 -35.75 -2.21
N LYS A 172 -6.37 -36.92 -2.32
CA LYS A 172 -6.96 -37.41 -3.57
C LYS A 172 -8.36 -36.83 -3.75
N GLY A 173 -8.71 -36.50 -4.99
CA GLY A 173 -10.05 -36.05 -5.35
C GLY A 173 -10.51 -34.75 -4.68
N GLU A 174 -9.62 -33.79 -4.44
CA GLU A 174 -10.01 -32.47 -3.91
C GLU A 174 -10.77 -31.65 -4.94
N THR A 175 -11.79 -30.90 -4.51
CA THR A 175 -12.50 -29.97 -5.40
C THR A 175 -11.65 -28.73 -5.66
N ALA A 176 -12.03 -27.96 -6.69
CA ALA A 176 -11.42 -26.66 -6.93
C ALA A 176 -11.57 -25.73 -5.70
N ALA A 177 -12.71 -25.76 -5.02
CA ALA A 177 -12.97 -24.94 -3.83
C ALA A 177 -12.02 -25.28 -2.67
N THR A 178 -11.77 -26.57 -2.42
CA THR A 178 -10.80 -27.03 -1.42
C THR A 178 -9.39 -26.54 -1.76
N ILE A 179 -8.97 -26.67 -3.02
CA ILE A 179 -7.64 -26.22 -3.48
C ILE A 179 -7.46 -24.72 -3.30
N ILE A 180 -8.41 -23.92 -3.77
CA ILE A 180 -8.38 -22.46 -3.65
C ILE A 180 -8.32 -22.06 -2.17
N THR A 181 -9.18 -22.64 -1.33
CA THR A 181 -9.26 -22.28 0.08
C THR A 181 -8.00 -22.62 0.85
N LYS A 182 -7.44 -23.82 0.66
CA LYS A 182 -6.20 -24.24 1.33
C LYS A 182 -5.00 -23.44 0.85
N SER A 183 -4.89 -23.16 -0.46
CA SER A 183 -3.81 -22.35 -1.02
C SER A 183 -3.84 -20.91 -0.51
N ALA A 184 -5.03 -20.32 -0.52
CA ALA A 184 -5.30 -18.98 0.02
C ALA A 184 -4.91 -18.87 1.50
N LYS A 185 -5.35 -19.83 2.34
CA LYS A 185 -5.02 -19.86 3.76
C LYS A 185 -3.53 -20.05 4.01
N ALA A 186 -2.91 -21.02 3.34
CA ALA A 186 -1.50 -21.34 3.51
C ALA A 186 -0.60 -20.15 3.20
N CYS A 187 -0.91 -19.39 2.15
CA CYS A 187 -0.09 -18.27 1.71
C CYS A 187 -0.64 -16.90 2.12
N GLY A 188 -1.71 -16.80 2.90
CA GLY A 188 -2.32 -15.53 3.28
C GLY A 188 -2.79 -14.67 2.09
N ILE A 189 -3.27 -15.28 1.01
CA ILE A 189 -3.81 -14.58 -0.18
C ILE A 189 -5.31 -14.80 -0.26
N SER A 190 -6.08 -13.77 -0.61
CA SER A 190 -7.53 -13.84 -0.68
C SER A 190 -8.07 -14.84 -1.70
N GLN A 191 -9.04 -15.65 -1.28
CA GLN A 191 -9.79 -16.56 -2.16
C GLN A 191 -10.45 -15.78 -3.31
N LYS A 192 -10.96 -14.57 -3.01
CA LYS A 192 -11.57 -13.68 -4.00
C LYS A 192 -10.56 -13.27 -5.08
N VAL A 193 -9.33 -12.94 -4.67
CA VAL A 193 -8.24 -12.63 -5.62
C VAL A 193 -7.90 -13.84 -6.50
N LEU A 194 -7.76 -15.03 -5.92
CA LEU A 194 -7.46 -16.24 -6.69
C LEU A 194 -8.57 -16.54 -7.72
N LEU A 195 -9.83 -16.39 -7.33
CA LEU A 195 -10.99 -16.53 -8.22
C LEU A 195 -10.97 -15.49 -9.37
N THR A 196 -10.70 -14.23 -9.05
CA THR A 196 -10.58 -13.16 -10.06
C THR A 196 -9.46 -13.47 -11.06
N VAL A 197 -8.31 -13.96 -10.60
CA VAL A 197 -7.19 -14.30 -11.47
C VAL A 197 -7.51 -15.52 -12.35
N LEU A 198 -8.13 -16.57 -11.81
CA LEU A 198 -8.59 -17.72 -12.61
C LEU A 198 -9.47 -17.28 -13.79
N GLN A 199 -10.33 -16.29 -13.55
CA GLN A 199 -11.19 -15.74 -14.58
C GLN A 199 -10.45 -14.85 -15.56
N LYS A 200 -9.59 -13.97 -15.08
CA LYS A 200 -8.80 -13.06 -15.91
C LYS A 200 -7.87 -13.82 -16.85
N GLU A 201 -7.21 -14.86 -16.36
CA GLU A 201 -6.14 -15.53 -17.09
C GLU A 201 -6.64 -16.62 -18.02
N GLN A 202 -7.70 -17.36 -17.65
CA GLN A 202 -8.17 -18.52 -18.43
C GLN A 202 -9.68 -18.56 -18.63
N HIS A 203 -10.42 -17.52 -18.23
CA HIS A 203 -11.89 -17.50 -18.24
C HIS A 203 -12.53 -18.73 -17.57
N LEU A 204 -11.82 -19.33 -16.60
CA LEU A 204 -12.10 -20.69 -16.15
C LEU A 204 -13.36 -20.79 -15.27
N VAL A 205 -13.67 -19.75 -14.50
CA VAL A 205 -14.76 -19.76 -13.52
C VAL A 205 -16.13 -19.79 -14.22
N THR A 206 -16.29 -19.00 -15.28
CA THR A 206 -17.55 -18.90 -16.05
C THR A 206 -17.56 -19.73 -17.33
N ALA A 207 -16.52 -20.53 -17.59
CA ALA A 207 -16.41 -21.32 -18.82
C ALA A 207 -17.56 -22.32 -18.95
N THR A 208 -18.18 -22.39 -20.13
CA THR A 208 -19.23 -23.38 -20.45
C THR A 208 -18.65 -24.71 -20.95
N THR A 209 -17.43 -24.68 -21.47
CA THR A 209 -16.64 -25.84 -21.88
C THR A 209 -15.19 -25.54 -21.52
N ILE A 210 -14.53 -26.50 -20.88
CA ILE A 210 -13.18 -26.32 -20.35
C ILE A 210 -12.23 -27.28 -21.06
N THR A 211 -11.07 -26.76 -21.44
CA THR A 211 -9.98 -27.52 -22.03
C THR A 211 -8.94 -27.91 -20.99
N ASP A 212 -8.21 -28.99 -21.24
CA ASP A 212 -7.07 -29.40 -20.38
C ASP A 212 -6.02 -28.28 -20.25
N PHE A 213 -5.85 -27.47 -21.30
CA PHE A 213 -4.91 -26.35 -21.28
C PHE A 213 -5.31 -25.29 -20.26
N GLN A 214 -6.61 -24.98 -20.14
CA GLN A 214 -7.07 -24.01 -19.14
C GLN A 214 -6.79 -24.48 -17.70
N TYR A 215 -6.86 -25.78 -17.42
CA TYR A 215 -6.40 -26.31 -16.13
C TYR A 215 -4.89 -26.30 -15.98
N LYS A 216 -4.16 -26.62 -17.06
CA LYS A 216 -2.70 -26.62 -17.08
C LYS A 216 -2.11 -25.24 -16.79
N ALA A 217 -2.74 -24.18 -17.30
CA ALA A 217 -2.30 -22.79 -17.24
C ALA A 217 -3.25 -21.88 -16.43
N ALA A 218 -4.03 -22.44 -15.49
CA ALA A 218 -5.16 -21.81 -14.80
C ALA A 218 -4.91 -20.37 -14.29
N MET A 219 -3.68 -20.07 -13.87
CA MET A 219 -3.31 -18.80 -13.26
C MET A 219 -2.25 -18.04 -14.06
N GLY A 220 -1.91 -18.46 -15.28
CA GLY A 220 -0.87 -17.85 -16.12
C GLY A 220 0.57 -17.98 -15.59
N LEU A 221 0.80 -18.67 -14.47
CA LEU A 221 2.10 -18.71 -13.82
C LEU A 221 3.09 -19.58 -14.60
N SER A 222 4.17 -18.95 -15.06
CA SER A 222 5.25 -19.61 -15.82
C SER A 222 4.72 -20.36 -17.06
N CYS A 223 3.72 -19.78 -17.70
CA CYS A 223 3.08 -20.26 -18.94
C CYS A 223 3.17 -19.17 -20.01
N PRO A 224 4.33 -18.99 -20.66
CA PRO A 224 4.50 -18.01 -21.73
C PRO A 224 3.60 -18.32 -22.93
N ASP A 225 3.08 -17.27 -23.59
CA ASP A 225 2.14 -17.41 -24.72
C ASP A 225 2.73 -18.16 -25.92
N ASP A 226 4.05 -18.10 -26.12
CA ASP A 226 4.78 -18.68 -27.25
C ASP A 226 5.53 -19.98 -26.90
N ALA A 227 5.36 -20.50 -25.68
CA ALA A 227 6.07 -21.70 -25.23
C ALA A 227 5.24 -22.57 -24.27
N ASN A 228 5.77 -23.74 -23.94
CA ASN A 228 5.13 -24.63 -22.98
C ASN A 228 5.22 -24.06 -21.56
N CYS A 229 4.15 -24.22 -20.78
CA CYS A 229 4.21 -24.02 -19.34
C CYS A 229 5.35 -24.82 -18.72
N ASP A 230 6.04 -24.22 -17.76
CA ASP A 230 7.00 -24.89 -16.91
C ASP A 230 6.33 -26.11 -16.22
N PRO A 231 6.84 -27.34 -16.41
CA PRO A 231 6.29 -28.55 -15.79
C PRO A 231 6.20 -28.50 -14.25
N GLN A 232 7.02 -27.66 -13.60
CA GLN A 232 6.95 -27.43 -12.17
C GLN A 232 5.62 -26.78 -11.76
N TYR A 233 5.08 -25.89 -12.59
CA TYR A 233 3.87 -25.10 -12.31
C TYR A 233 2.63 -25.58 -13.07
N ALA A 234 2.79 -26.45 -14.07
CA ALA A 234 1.69 -26.94 -14.90
C ALA A 234 0.67 -27.79 -14.12
N GLY A 235 -0.62 -27.44 -14.24
CA GLY A 235 -1.76 -28.14 -13.63
C GLY A 235 -2.47 -27.31 -12.56
N PHE A 236 -3.77 -27.52 -12.39
CA PHE A 236 -4.64 -26.63 -11.60
C PHE A 236 -4.12 -26.38 -10.18
N PHE A 237 -3.79 -27.46 -9.44
CA PHE A 237 -3.24 -27.34 -8.08
C PHE A 237 -1.94 -26.51 -8.04
N LYS A 238 -0.99 -26.83 -8.91
CA LYS A 238 0.32 -26.16 -8.99
C LYS A 238 0.20 -24.71 -9.43
N GLN A 239 -0.73 -24.40 -10.32
CA GLN A 239 -1.04 -23.03 -10.72
C GLN A 239 -1.62 -22.24 -9.55
N VAL A 240 -2.63 -22.76 -8.85
CA VAL A 240 -3.29 -22.03 -7.75
C VAL A 240 -2.36 -21.85 -6.55
N PHE A 241 -1.75 -22.93 -6.04
CA PHE A 241 -0.81 -22.84 -4.92
C PHE A 241 0.46 -22.08 -5.30
N GLY A 242 1.01 -22.35 -6.48
CA GLY A 242 2.20 -21.68 -6.99
C GLY A 242 2.01 -20.18 -7.15
N SER A 243 0.84 -19.73 -7.64
CA SER A 243 0.54 -18.30 -7.76
C SER A 243 0.34 -17.63 -6.41
N ALA A 244 -0.37 -18.28 -5.48
CA ALA A 244 -0.51 -17.77 -4.11
C ALA A 244 0.86 -17.59 -3.44
N LYS A 245 1.74 -18.59 -3.57
CA LYS A 245 3.12 -18.52 -3.10
C LYS A 245 3.94 -17.46 -3.82
N ARG A 246 3.74 -17.27 -5.12
CA ARG A 246 4.45 -16.27 -5.92
C ARG A 246 4.15 -14.85 -5.44
N TYR A 247 2.91 -14.55 -5.04
CA TYR A 247 2.57 -13.25 -4.46
C TYR A 247 3.33 -12.96 -3.15
N GLN A 248 3.50 -13.98 -2.30
CA GLN A 248 4.31 -13.85 -1.09
C GLN A 248 5.79 -13.70 -1.41
N TYR A 249 6.31 -14.45 -2.38
CA TYR A 249 7.68 -14.29 -2.86
C TYR A 249 7.96 -12.86 -3.33
N TYR A 250 7.06 -12.25 -4.12
CA TYR A 250 7.20 -10.87 -4.56
C TYR A 250 7.15 -9.88 -3.39
N THR A 251 6.27 -10.12 -2.41
CA THR A 251 6.19 -9.28 -1.20
C THR A 251 7.50 -9.29 -0.40
N ALA A 252 8.17 -10.45 -0.32
CA ALA A 252 9.45 -10.61 0.36
C ALA A 252 10.65 -10.05 -0.42
N HIS A 253 10.49 -9.82 -1.73
CA HIS A 253 11.56 -9.42 -2.65
C HIS A 253 11.21 -8.16 -3.44
N GLU A 254 10.43 -7.26 -2.84
CA GLU A 254 9.93 -6.05 -3.49
C GLU A 254 11.05 -5.18 -4.08
N ASP A 255 12.25 -5.22 -3.51
CA ASP A 255 13.45 -4.50 -3.95
C ASP A 255 14.02 -5.00 -5.28
N ARG A 256 13.67 -6.21 -5.72
CA ARG A 256 14.14 -6.81 -6.98
C ARG A 256 13.28 -6.48 -8.18
N TYR A 257 12.15 -5.79 -7.97
CA TYR A 257 11.16 -5.49 -9.01
C TYR A 257 11.06 -3.99 -9.28
N GLY A 258 10.51 -3.63 -10.44
CA GLY A 258 10.45 -2.23 -10.89
C GLY A 258 9.30 -1.39 -10.33
N TYR A 259 8.36 -1.99 -9.59
CA TYR A 259 7.19 -1.31 -9.05
C TYR A 259 7.14 -1.42 -7.54
N HIS A 260 7.00 -0.28 -6.86
CA HIS A 260 7.03 -0.20 -5.40
C HIS A 260 5.86 0.59 -4.83
N ALA A 261 5.36 0.13 -3.69
CA ALA A 261 4.36 0.86 -2.90
C ALA A 261 4.96 2.12 -2.27
N ASN A 262 4.11 3.10 -1.99
CA ASN A 262 4.46 4.42 -1.44
C ASN A 262 5.49 5.19 -2.27
N ALA A 263 5.50 4.96 -3.58
CA ALA A 263 6.44 5.57 -4.51
C ALA A 263 5.74 6.00 -5.80
N LEU A 264 6.36 6.95 -6.50
CA LEU A 264 6.02 7.25 -7.89
C LEU A 264 6.66 6.21 -8.79
N ASN A 265 5.85 5.61 -9.64
CA ASN A 265 6.27 4.58 -10.58
C ASN A 265 5.82 5.00 -11.99
N TYR A 266 6.72 5.03 -12.95
CA TYR A 266 6.31 5.21 -14.34
C TYR A 266 5.72 3.91 -14.87
N VAL A 267 4.43 3.93 -15.21
CA VAL A 267 3.72 2.76 -15.72
C VAL A 267 3.31 3.01 -17.16
N GLN A 268 3.71 2.12 -18.06
CA GLN A 268 3.39 2.22 -19.48
C GLN A 268 1.93 1.80 -19.74
N TYR A 269 1.34 2.37 -20.80
CA TYR A 269 0.01 1.95 -21.26
C TYR A 269 0.05 0.65 -22.06
N HIS A 270 1.20 0.31 -22.65
CA HIS A 270 1.35 -0.82 -23.57
C HIS A 270 2.83 -1.23 -23.68
N PRO A 271 3.16 -2.49 -24.03
CA PRO A 271 4.54 -2.92 -24.33
C PRO A 271 5.25 -2.07 -25.39
N ASN A 272 4.48 -1.54 -26.34
CA ASN A 272 4.97 -0.57 -27.31
C ASN A 272 5.23 0.78 -26.62
N ALA A 273 6.50 1.12 -26.43
CA ALA A 273 6.91 2.34 -25.77
C ALA A 273 6.39 3.64 -26.43
N SER A 274 6.03 3.62 -27.72
CA SER A 274 5.44 4.78 -28.40
C SER A 274 4.05 5.15 -27.88
N CYS A 275 3.36 4.23 -27.19
CA CYS A 275 2.09 4.49 -26.53
C CYS A 275 2.24 5.34 -25.25
N GLY A 276 3.46 5.51 -24.76
CA GLY A 276 3.74 6.30 -23.56
C GLY A 276 3.24 5.63 -22.27
N GLY A 277 3.00 6.47 -21.28
CA GLY A 277 2.68 6.09 -19.91
C GLY A 277 2.61 7.32 -19.02
N THR A 278 2.31 7.12 -17.75
CA THR A 278 2.28 8.18 -16.75
C THR A 278 2.90 7.72 -15.45
N ASN A 279 3.30 8.68 -14.61
CA ASN A 279 3.67 8.38 -13.24
C ASN A 279 2.41 8.08 -12.42
N VAL A 280 2.42 6.93 -11.76
CA VAL A 280 1.38 6.46 -10.83
C VAL A 280 1.98 6.44 -9.44
N TYR A 281 1.31 7.09 -8.48
CA TYR A 281 1.62 6.95 -7.07
C TYR A 281 0.93 5.71 -6.53
N ILE A 282 1.68 4.61 -6.45
CA ILE A 282 1.17 3.31 -5.97
C ILE A 282 1.10 3.35 -4.46
N ARG A 283 -0.11 3.23 -3.88
CA ARG A 283 -0.36 3.44 -2.45
C ARG A 283 -0.01 2.24 -1.57
N ASN A 284 -0.15 1.02 -2.11
CA ASN A 284 -0.11 -0.19 -1.30
C ASN A 284 0.63 -1.34 -2.01
N LYS A 285 0.93 -2.40 -1.26
CA LYS A 285 1.73 -3.53 -1.75
C LYS A 285 0.96 -4.36 -2.77
N ALA A 286 -0.32 -4.60 -2.55
CA ALA A 286 -1.18 -5.38 -3.43
C ALA A 286 -1.23 -4.80 -4.85
N THR A 287 -1.37 -3.48 -4.98
CA THR A 287 -1.35 -2.78 -6.26
C THR A 287 0.03 -2.86 -6.91
N ALA A 288 1.12 -2.71 -6.15
CA ALA A 288 2.47 -2.93 -6.67
C ALA A 288 2.65 -4.35 -7.22
N LEU A 289 2.16 -5.37 -6.51
CA LEU A 289 2.18 -6.76 -6.95
C LEU A 289 1.42 -6.98 -8.26
N LEU A 290 0.26 -6.35 -8.43
CA LEU A 290 -0.50 -6.44 -9.67
C LEU A 290 0.27 -5.86 -10.86
N TYR A 291 1.04 -4.78 -10.67
CA TYR A 291 1.94 -4.28 -11.72
C TYR A 291 3.16 -5.16 -11.95
N ILE A 292 3.73 -5.78 -10.91
CA ILE A 292 4.81 -6.76 -11.08
C ILE A 292 4.30 -7.95 -11.93
N TYR A 293 3.07 -8.38 -11.69
CA TYR A 293 2.45 -9.49 -12.40
C TYR A 293 1.95 -9.09 -13.81
N THR A 294 1.41 -7.89 -13.98
CA THR A 294 0.87 -7.35 -15.23
C THR A 294 1.34 -5.90 -15.41
N PRO A 295 2.48 -5.67 -16.08
CA PRO A 295 3.24 -4.41 -16.01
C PRO A 295 2.71 -3.28 -16.92
N TYR A 296 1.39 -3.13 -17.01
CA TYR A 296 0.75 -2.06 -17.78
C TYR A 296 -0.51 -1.53 -17.08
N GLN A 297 -0.72 -0.22 -17.20
CA GLN A 297 -1.99 0.43 -16.82
C GLN A 297 -2.87 0.60 -18.06
N PRO A 298 -4.21 0.59 -17.90
CA PRO A 298 -5.10 0.94 -19.01
C PRO A 298 -4.91 2.41 -19.39
N ASN A 299 -5.05 2.72 -20.68
CA ASN A 299 -5.25 4.10 -21.14
C ASN A 299 -6.74 4.46 -21.09
N GLU A 300 -7.05 5.71 -21.40
CA GLU A 300 -8.42 6.22 -21.33
C GLU A 300 -9.38 5.52 -22.31
N ALA A 301 -8.90 5.13 -23.49
CA ALA A 301 -9.68 4.34 -24.45
C ALA A 301 -10.09 2.97 -23.86
N ALA A 302 -9.14 2.27 -23.21
CA ALA A 302 -9.44 1.03 -22.50
C ALA A 302 -10.43 1.23 -21.35
N LEU A 303 -10.28 2.29 -20.55
CA LEU A 303 -11.20 2.58 -19.45
C LEU A 303 -12.62 2.90 -19.95
N SER A 304 -12.73 3.73 -20.98
CA SER A 304 -14.01 4.09 -21.61
C SER A 304 -14.74 2.89 -22.21
N ALA A 305 -14.01 1.87 -22.69
CA ALA A 305 -14.59 0.67 -23.27
C ALA A 305 -15.21 -0.29 -22.23
N GLY A 306 -14.91 -0.13 -20.93
CA GLY A 306 -15.35 -1.04 -19.88
C GLY A 306 -14.85 -2.47 -20.12
N VAL A 307 -15.76 -3.41 -20.40
CA VAL A 307 -15.42 -4.80 -20.75
C VAL A 307 -15.02 -4.98 -22.23
N GLY A 308 -15.14 -3.93 -23.04
CA GLY A 308 -14.82 -3.94 -24.47
C GLY A 308 -13.35 -3.68 -24.80
N GLU A 309 -13.10 -3.56 -26.10
CA GLU A 309 -11.80 -3.24 -26.68
C GLU A 309 -11.60 -1.73 -26.80
N GLY A 310 -10.38 -1.28 -26.51
CA GLY A 310 -9.95 0.10 -26.72
C GLY A 310 -9.19 0.26 -28.05
N ASP A 311 -8.21 1.15 -28.05
CA ASP A 311 -7.33 1.42 -29.19
C ASP A 311 -6.05 0.53 -29.20
N SER A 312 -5.15 0.78 -30.16
CA SER A 312 -3.88 0.04 -30.30
C SER A 312 -2.87 0.24 -29.17
N CYS A 313 -3.15 1.17 -28.24
CA CYS A 313 -2.33 1.42 -27.05
C CYS A 313 -3.01 0.97 -25.76
N SER A 314 -4.12 0.25 -25.87
CA SER A 314 -4.90 -0.23 -24.74
C SER A 314 -4.31 -1.51 -24.15
N SER A 315 -4.11 -1.52 -22.83
CA SER A 315 -3.84 -2.72 -22.05
C SER A 315 -4.98 -3.00 -21.09
N TYR A 316 -5.33 -4.27 -20.91
CA TYR A 316 -6.58 -4.65 -20.25
C TYR A 316 -6.40 -5.36 -18.92
N GLY A 317 -5.23 -5.90 -18.60
CA GLY A 317 -5.12 -6.85 -17.49
C GLY A 317 -5.53 -6.27 -16.13
N ASN A 318 -4.94 -5.16 -15.71
CA ASN A 318 -5.29 -4.52 -14.42
C ASN A 318 -6.73 -3.95 -14.41
N ARG A 319 -7.20 -3.41 -15.54
CA ARG A 319 -8.60 -3.00 -15.72
C ARG A 319 -9.55 -4.19 -15.52
N ASN A 320 -9.31 -5.28 -16.24
CA ASN A 320 -10.13 -6.48 -16.20
C ASN A 320 -10.11 -7.12 -14.81
N PHE A 321 -8.96 -7.13 -14.12
CA PHE A 321 -8.89 -7.54 -12.72
C PHE A 321 -9.87 -6.73 -11.85
N SER A 322 -9.79 -5.40 -11.93
CA SER A 322 -10.67 -4.51 -11.15
C SER A 322 -12.14 -4.76 -11.45
N ILE A 323 -12.51 -4.79 -12.74
CA ILE A 323 -13.90 -5.01 -13.17
C ILE A 323 -14.42 -6.37 -12.70
N ILE A 324 -13.63 -7.45 -12.89
CA ILE A 324 -14.03 -8.80 -12.47
C ILE A 324 -14.21 -8.85 -10.96
N TYR A 325 -13.22 -8.36 -10.19
CA TYR A 325 -13.29 -8.37 -8.72
C TYR A 325 -14.53 -7.60 -8.23
N GLU A 326 -14.72 -6.38 -8.75
CA GLU A 326 -15.83 -5.52 -8.36
C GLU A 326 -17.20 -6.14 -8.68
N SER A 327 -17.33 -6.72 -9.88
CA SER A 327 -18.58 -7.37 -10.31
C SER A 327 -19.00 -8.54 -9.43
N TRP A 328 -18.03 -9.22 -8.78
CA TRP A 328 -18.27 -10.41 -7.99
C TRP A 328 -18.32 -10.16 -6.49
N PHE A 329 -17.51 -9.23 -6.00
CA PHE A 329 -17.23 -9.11 -4.58
C PHE A 329 -17.43 -7.68 -4.03
N GLY A 330 -17.80 -6.73 -4.89
CA GLY A 330 -17.89 -5.31 -4.56
C GLY A 330 -16.53 -4.63 -4.56
N SER A 331 -16.48 -3.39 -4.02
CA SER A 331 -15.33 -2.51 -4.19
C SER A 331 -13.99 -3.15 -3.75
N PRO A 332 -12.98 -3.20 -4.64
CA PRO A 332 -11.66 -3.75 -4.31
C PRO A 332 -10.86 -2.86 -3.34
N ARG A 333 -11.31 -1.62 -3.10
CA ARG A 333 -10.63 -0.60 -2.28
C ARG A 333 -11.20 -0.47 -0.86
N SER A 334 -12.14 -1.35 -0.48
CA SER A 334 -12.80 -1.34 0.83
C SER A 334 -11.96 -1.95 1.96
#